data_AF-A0A496W0N6-F1
#
_entry.id   AF-A0A496W0N6-F1
#
_cell.length_a   1.000
_cell.length_b   1.000
_cell.length_c   1.000
_cell.angle_alpha   90.00
_cell.angle_beta   90.00
_cell.angle_gamma   90.00
#
_symmetry.space_group_name_H-M   'P 1'
#
loop_
_entity.id
_entity.type
_entity.pdbx_description
1 polymer ?
#
loop_
_entity_poly.entity_id
_entity_poly.type
_entity_poly.pdbx_seq_one_letter_code
_entity_poly.pdbx_strand_id
1 'polypeptide(L)'
;MLIRLFIILIILSVSACKENGSEQSATSTLTETQEYSSSTEIQGQTAAGLKGTDDNANGIRDDIDQLIEQKFSYTPSVKRAAEQEARALQQFMEAKTKEAAIKGAEQIARATRCTFKILSDPIRDYEKRQALSKELEAWTTNTKERLSHYLASSQLISGSYFMQQVEPFCD
;
A
#
# COMPACT_ATOMS: atom_id res chain seq x y z
N MET A 1 -52.78 -37.69 10.03
CA MET A 1 -51.66 -37.62 11.01
C MET A 1 -50.53 -36.88 10.32
N LEU A 2 -50.50 -35.54 10.23
CA LEU A 2 -50.35 -34.50 11.27
C LEU A 2 -48.99 -34.58 11.98
N ILE A 3 -48.25 -33.45 11.89
CA ILE A 3 -47.12 -32.96 12.72
C ILE A 3 -45.74 -32.99 12.03
N ARG A 4 -44.93 -31.93 11.97
CA ARG A 4 -45.04 -30.47 12.19
C ARG A 4 -43.80 -29.84 11.52
N LEU A 5 -44.02 -28.76 10.78
CA LEU A 5 -42.99 -27.91 10.19
C LEU A 5 -42.38 -27.04 11.31
N PHE A 6 -41.10 -27.23 11.66
CA PHE A 6 -40.39 -26.34 12.59
C PHE A 6 -39.55 -25.34 11.79
N ILE A 7 -40.15 -24.18 11.51
CA ILE A 7 -39.42 -22.99 11.04
C ILE A 7 -38.84 -22.31 12.27
N ILE A 8 -37.53 -22.45 12.49
CA ILE A 8 -36.81 -21.71 13.53
C ILE A 8 -36.45 -20.34 12.95
N LEU A 9 -37.25 -19.33 13.29
CA LEU A 9 -37.00 -17.93 13.00
C LEU A 9 -35.97 -17.40 14.01
N ILE A 10 -34.68 -17.37 13.62
CA ILE A 10 -33.62 -16.79 14.44
C ILE A 10 -33.67 -15.26 14.29
N ILE A 11 -34.15 -14.59 15.33
CA ILE A 11 -34.18 -13.13 15.46
C ILE A 11 -32.76 -12.66 15.81
N LEU A 12 -32.05 -12.09 14.84
CA LEU A 12 -30.76 -11.41 15.02
C LEU A 12 -31.02 -10.01 15.60
N SER A 13 -30.92 -9.87 16.92
CA SER A 13 -30.94 -8.59 17.62
C SER A 13 -29.63 -7.85 17.40
N VAL A 14 -29.67 -6.75 16.64
CA VAL A 14 -28.55 -5.83 16.45
C VAL A 14 -28.42 -4.94 17.68
N SER A 15 -27.34 -5.10 18.46
CA SER A 15 -26.99 -4.18 19.54
C SER A 15 -26.25 -2.98 18.97
N ALA A 16 -26.85 -1.80 19.12
CA ALA A 16 -26.25 -0.51 18.81
C ALA A 16 -25.09 -0.20 19.78
N CYS A 17 -23.91 0.10 19.26
CA CYS A 17 -22.79 0.64 20.03
C CYS A 17 -23.05 2.12 20.33
N LYS A 18 -23.11 2.42 21.62
CA LYS A 18 -23.26 3.73 22.23
C LYS A 18 -21.95 4.50 22.15
N GLU A 19 -21.97 5.68 21.54
CA GLU A 19 -20.89 6.67 21.62
C GLU A 19 -20.75 7.19 23.05
N ASN A 20 -19.51 7.31 23.53
CA ASN A 20 -19.16 8.15 24.66
C ASN A 20 -17.82 8.80 24.33
N GLY A 21 -17.87 10.09 24.00
CA GLY A 21 -16.70 10.95 23.94
C GLY A 21 -16.21 11.35 25.34
N SER A 22 -14.93 11.65 25.42
CA SER A 22 -14.37 12.59 26.38
C SER A 22 -13.02 13.06 25.85
N GLU A 23 -12.98 14.32 25.49
CA GLU A 23 -11.77 15.10 25.29
C GLU A 23 -11.03 15.20 26.63
N GLN A 24 -9.70 15.06 26.60
CA GLN A 24 -8.88 15.68 27.63
C GLN A 24 -7.54 16.12 27.06
N SER A 25 -7.46 17.44 26.93
CA SER A 25 -6.28 18.26 26.73
C SER A 25 -5.35 18.16 27.94
N ALA A 26 -4.07 17.92 27.70
CA ALA A 26 -3.00 18.26 28.64
C ALA A 26 -1.69 18.52 27.88
N THR A 27 -1.43 19.81 27.66
CA THR A 27 -0.11 20.38 27.37
C THR A 27 0.88 20.02 28.47
N SER A 28 2.05 19.47 28.11
CA SER A 28 3.22 19.51 28.99
C SER A 28 4.53 19.56 28.20
N THR A 29 5.09 20.76 28.19
CA THR A 29 6.51 21.16 28.29
C THR A 29 7.61 20.20 27.84
N LEU A 30 8.39 20.70 26.88
CA LEU A 30 9.67 20.20 26.39
C LEU A 30 10.69 20.04 27.54
N THR A 31 11.33 18.88 27.62
CA THR A 31 12.71 18.78 28.11
C THR A 31 13.43 17.64 27.37
N GLU A 32 14.54 18.02 26.78
CA GLU A 32 15.50 17.23 26.03
C GLU A 32 16.13 16.13 26.88
N THR A 33 16.12 14.89 26.40
CA THR A 33 17.14 13.89 26.72
C THR A 33 17.29 13.01 25.48
N GLN A 34 18.39 13.23 24.76
CA GLN A 34 18.85 12.30 23.72
C GLN A 34 19.29 11.00 24.39
N GLU A 35 18.63 9.90 24.03
CA GLU A 35 19.19 8.56 24.19
C GLU A 35 19.15 7.86 22.83
N TYR A 36 20.34 7.76 22.25
CA TYR A 36 20.65 7.04 21.02
C TYR A 36 20.48 5.54 21.27
N SER A 37 19.39 4.99 20.73
CA SER A 37 19.23 3.55 20.48
C SER A 37 18.80 3.40 19.02
N SER A 38 19.78 3.32 18.13
CA SER A 38 19.57 3.24 16.68
C SER A 38 19.17 1.82 16.28
N SER A 39 17.90 1.49 16.49
CA SER A 39 17.13 0.85 15.43
C SER A 39 16.56 2.01 14.60
N THR A 40 17.09 2.25 13.41
CA THR A 40 16.64 3.33 12.54
C THR A 40 15.23 3.02 12.04
N GLU A 41 14.22 3.39 12.82
CA GLU A 41 12.81 3.33 12.41
C GLU A 41 12.65 4.22 11.18
N ILE A 42 12.18 3.64 10.08
CA ILE A 42 11.85 4.40 8.87
C ILE A 42 10.72 5.34 9.26
N GLN A 43 10.88 6.63 9.04
CA GLN A 43 9.82 7.61 9.26
C GLN A 43 9.20 7.98 7.91
N GLY A 44 7.91 7.65 7.75
CA GLY A 44 7.16 8.04 6.55
C GLY A 44 7.01 9.56 6.45
N GLN A 45 7.12 10.10 5.24
CA GLN A 45 6.93 11.53 4.98
C GLN A 45 5.44 11.90 5.03
N THR A 46 4.86 12.07 6.21
CA THR A 46 3.41 12.33 6.37
C THR A 46 3.01 13.81 6.25
N ALA A 47 3.94 14.74 6.44
CA ALA A 47 3.70 16.18 6.35
C ALA A 47 3.95 16.77 4.94
N ALA A 48 4.61 16.02 4.06
CA ALA A 48 4.85 16.45 2.69
C ALA A 48 3.60 16.20 1.82
N GLY A 49 3.40 17.03 0.79
CA GLY A 49 2.27 16.89 -0.14
C GLY A 49 2.32 15.61 -0.98
N LEU A 50 1.44 15.51 -1.98
CA LEU A 50 1.26 14.31 -2.82
C LEU A 50 2.56 13.61 -3.23
N LYS A 51 3.51 14.35 -3.84
CA LYS A 51 4.77 13.80 -4.38
C LYS A 51 5.83 13.51 -3.30
N GLY A 52 5.83 14.28 -2.21
CA GLY A 52 6.93 14.28 -1.24
C GLY A 52 8.30 14.63 -1.85
N THR A 53 9.36 14.27 -1.14
CA THR A 53 10.76 14.47 -1.56
C THR A 53 11.26 13.27 -2.35
N ASP A 54 11.89 13.53 -3.49
CA ASP A 54 12.60 12.58 -4.36
C ASP A 54 13.88 13.29 -4.84
N ASP A 55 14.91 13.28 -3.98
CA ASP A 55 16.13 14.07 -4.20
C ASP A 55 16.99 13.52 -5.34
N ASN A 56 16.89 12.21 -5.62
CA ASN A 56 17.66 11.54 -6.66
C ASN A 56 16.93 11.50 -8.03
N ALA A 57 15.68 11.99 -8.07
CA ALA A 57 14.81 12.04 -9.25
C ALA A 57 14.61 10.68 -9.93
N ASN A 58 14.59 9.58 -9.17
CA ASN A 58 14.34 8.23 -9.68
C ASN A 58 12.85 7.91 -9.81
N GLY A 59 11.96 8.81 -9.40
CA GLY A 59 10.51 8.64 -9.42
C GLY A 59 9.96 7.88 -8.20
N ILE A 60 10.76 7.72 -7.14
CA ILE A 60 10.43 7.09 -5.87
C ILE A 60 10.69 8.12 -4.76
N ARG A 61 9.74 8.25 -3.84
CA ARG A 61 9.90 9.16 -2.71
C ARG A 61 10.96 8.61 -1.75
N ASP A 62 11.78 9.48 -1.15
CA ASP A 62 12.97 9.06 -0.39
C ASP A 62 12.66 8.15 0.81
N ASP A 63 11.49 8.29 1.46
CA ASP A 63 11.06 7.38 2.54
C ASP A 63 10.72 5.97 2.02
N ILE A 64 10.22 5.86 0.79
CA ILE A 64 9.98 4.59 0.12
C ILE A 64 11.31 4.00 -0.37
N ASP A 65 12.23 4.81 -0.89
CA ASP A 65 13.60 4.34 -1.20
C ASP A 65 14.28 3.78 0.06
N GLN A 66 14.14 4.45 1.20
CA GLN A 66 14.65 3.97 2.48
C GLN A 66 13.97 2.66 2.92
N LEU A 67 12.64 2.55 2.75
CA LEU A 67 11.91 1.30 3.01
C LEU A 67 12.41 0.14 2.15
N ILE A 68 12.59 0.37 0.85
CA ILE A 68 13.11 -0.62 -0.08
C ILE A 68 14.51 -1.06 0.34
N GLU A 69 15.39 -0.11 0.65
CA GLU A 69 16.76 -0.39 1.06
C GLU A 69 16.82 -1.22 2.35
N GLN A 70 15.90 -1.00 3.29
CA GLN A 70 15.90 -1.72 4.56
C GLN A 70 15.21 -3.09 4.50
N LYS A 71 14.13 -3.23 3.72
CA LYS A 71 13.25 -4.42 3.79
C LYS A 71 13.25 -5.26 2.52
N PHE A 72 13.52 -4.66 1.36
CA PHE A 72 13.34 -5.29 0.05
C PHE A 72 14.63 -5.30 -0.79
N SER A 73 15.79 -5.08 -0.18
CA SER A 73 17.10 -5.03 -0.85
C SER A 73 17.94 -6.31 -0.73
N TYR A 74 17.41 -7.37 -0.09
CA TYR A 74 18.18 -8.59 0.24
C TYR A 74 18.67 -9.37 -0.99
N THR A 75 18.16 -9.07 -2.20
CA THR A 75 18.82 -9.39 -3.47
C THR A 75 18.64 -8.23 -4.45
N PRO A 76 19.58 -8.03 -5.40
CA PRO A 76 19.44 -6.97 -6.42
C PRO A 76 18.17 -7.10 -7.27
N SER A 77 17.67 -8.31 -7.50
CA SER A 77 16.43 -8.54 -8.26
C SER A 77 15.19 -8.14 -7.47
N VAL A 78 15.15 -8.43 -6.17
CA VAL A 78 14.02 -8.01 -5.33
C VAL A 78 14.00 -6.50 -5.16
N LYS A 79 15.17 -5.88 -4.99
CA LYS A 79 15.30 -4.42 -4.95
C LYS A 79 14.68 -3.78 -6.19
N ARG A 80 15.10 -4.21 -7.38
CA ARG A 80 14.58 -3.70 -8.66
C ARG A 80 13.07 -3.91 -8.82
N ALA A 81 12.55 -5.07 -8.39
CA ALA A 81 11.11 -5.33 -8.43
C ALA A 81 10.34 -4.39 -7.48
N ALA A 82 10.85 -4.15 -6.27
CA ALA A 82 10.25 -3.23 -5.31
C ALA A 82 10.28 -1.79 -5.82
N GLU A 83 11.39 -1.36 -6.40
CA GLU A 83 11.52 -0.04 -7.04
C GLU A 83 10.55 0.13 -8.22
N GLN A 84 10.40 -0.91 -9.05
CA GLN A 84 9.46 -0.91 -10.18
C GLN A 84 8.01 -0.77 -9.70
N GLU A 85 7.63 -1.48 -8.63
CA GLU A 85 6.29 -1.41 -8.03
C GLU A 85 6.04 -0.06 -7.36
N ALA A 86 7.02 0.47 -6.63
CA ALA A 86 6.94 1.80 -6.01
C ALA A 86 6.71 2.90 -7.05
N ARG A 87 7.50 2.94 -8.14
CA ARG A 87 7.29 3.89 -9.24
C ARG A 87 5.88 3.76 -9.83
N ALA A 88 5.42 2.52 -10.05
CA ALA A 88 4.10 2.27 -10.62
C ALA A 88 2.96 2.74 -9.72
N LEU A 89 3.06 2.51 -8.40
CA LEU A 89 2.09 2.98 -7.41
C LEU A 89 2.03 4.52 -7.36
N GLN A 90 3.18 5.20 -7.36
CA GLN A 90 3.21 6.68 -7.37
C GLN A 90 2.65 7.25 -8.67
N GLN A 91 2.98 6.66 -9.82
CA GLN A 91 2.41 7.04 -11.13
C GLN A 91 0.90 6.83 -11.18
N PHE A 92 0.41 5.71 -10.64
CA PHE A 92 -1.02 5.42 -10.57
C PHE A 92 -1.74 6.45 -9.71
N MET A 93 -1.21 6.78 -8.52
CA MET A 93 -1.77 7.80 -7.64
C MET A 93 -1.82 9.19 -8.28
N GLU A 94 -0.86 9.53 -9.15
CA GLU A 94 -0.81 10.81 -9.87
C GLU A 94 -1.72 10.91 -11.11
N ALA A 95 -2.40 9.82 -11.49
CA ALA A 95 -3.18 9.78 -12.72
C ALA A 95 -4.36 10.76 -12.70
N LYS A 96 -4.53 11.50 -13.80
CA LYS A 96 -5.62 12.48 -13.98
C LYS A 96 -6.63 12.09 -15.06
N THR A 97 -6.33 11.05 -15.84
CA THR A 97 -7.19 10.53 -16.91
C THR A 97 -7.32 9.03 -16.78
N LYS A 98 -8.38 8.47 -17.38
CA LYS A 98 -8.62 7.02 -17.41
C LYS A 98 -7.45 6.28 -18.06
N GLU A 99 -6.90 6.81 -19.14
CA GLU A 99 -5.78 6.21 -19.88
C GLU A 99 -4.51 6.19 -19.03
N ALA A 100 -4.22 7.28 -18.32
CA ALA A 100 -3.08 7.35 -17.40
C ALA A 100 -3.25 6.35 -16.23
N ALA A 101 -4.45 6.24 -15.69
CA ALA A 101 -4.73 5.32 -14.59
C ALA A 101 -4.69 3.85 -15.05
N ILE A 102 -5.18 3.52 -16.26
CA ILE A 102 -5.02 2.18 -16.86
C ILE A 102 -3.53 1.86 -17.02
N LYS A 103 -2.75 2.79 -17.58
CA LYS A 103 -1.31 2.61 -17.75
C LYS A 103 -0.61 2.37 -16.41
N GLY A 104 -0.96 3.13 -15.37
CA GLY A 104 -0.44 2.94 -14.01
C GLY A 104 -0.80 1.56 -13.44
N ALA A 105 -2.07 1.15 -13.53
CA ALA A 105 -2.53 -0.16 -13.07
C ALA A 105 -1.85 -1.32 -13.81
N GLU A 106 -1.63 -1.18 -15.11
CA GLU A 106 -0.83 -2.16 -15.87
C GLU A 106 0.62 -2.22 -15.40
N GLN A 107 1.25 -1.07 -15.06
CA GLN A 107 2.61 -1.07 -14.52
C GLN A 107 2.67 -1.76 -13.16
N ILE A 108 1.68 -1.55 -12.29
CA ILE A 108 1.56 -2.27 -11.02
C ILE A 108 1.46 -3.78 -11.29
N ALA A 109 0.55 -4.20 -12.17
CA ALA A 109 0.38 -5.62 -12.50
C ALA A 109 1.64 -6.25 -13.13
N ARG A 110 2.43 -5.49 -13.89
CA ARG A 110 3.73 -5.91 -14.41
C ARG A 110 4.75 -6.10 -13.28
N ALA A 111 4.88 -5.11 -12.39
CA ALA A 111 5.81 -5.15 -11.26
C ALA A 111 5.49 -6.31 -10.29
N THR A 112 4.22 -6.47 -9.93
CA THR A 112 3.77 -7.61 -9.11
C THR A 112 4.13 -8.94 -9.77
N ARG A 113 3.97 -9.08 -11.09
CA ARG A 113 4.35 -10.31 -11.79
C ARG A 113 5.86 -10.58 -11.77
N CYS A 114 6.67 -9.52 -11.81
CA CYS A 114 8.11 -9.62 -11.61
C CYS A 114 8.46 -10.13 -10.23
N THR A 115 7.80 -9.62 -9.20
CA THR A 115 7.90 -10.14 -7.84
C THR A 115 7.58 -11.64 -7.80
N PHE A 116 6.52 -12.10 -8.46
CA PHE A 116 6.19 -13.55 -8.56
C PHE A 116 7.23 -14.38 -9.33
N LYS A 117 7.87 -13.82 -10.36
CA LYS A 117 8.93 -14.52 -11.11
C LYS A 117 10.21 -14.67 -10.30
N ILE A 118 10.61 -13.62 -9.59
CA ILE A 118 11.84 -13.58 -8.78
C ILE A 118 11.66 -14.39 -7.49
N LEU A 119 10.51 -14.26 -6.86
CA LEU A 119 10.09 -14.97 -5.66
C LEU A 119 9.13 -16.09 -6.06
N SER A 120 9.66 -17.13 -6.71
CA SER A 120 8.87 -18.15 -7.40
C SER A 120 8.35 -19.29 -6.53
N ASP A 121 8.88 -19.47 -5.31
CA ASP A 121 8.42 -20.54 -4.44
C ASP A 121 7.02 -20.22 -3.90
N PRO A 122 6.00 -21.03 -4.20
CA PRO A 122 4.62 -20.70 -3.86
C PRO A 122 4.38 -20.65 -2.35
N ILE A 123 5.16 -21.39 -1.55
CA ILE A 123 4.98 -21.50 -0.10
C ILE A 123 5.99 -20.64 0.64
N ARG A 124 7.29 -20.82 0.38
CA ARG A 124 8.37 -20.18 1.15
C ARG A 124 8.47 -18.68 0.91
N ASP A 125 8.04 -18.21 -0.27
CA ASP A 125 8.10 -16.80 -0.62
C ASP A 125 6.74 -16.09 -0.59
N TYR A 126 5.66 -16.79 -0.21
CA TYR A 126 4.32 -16.19 -0.13
C TYR A 126 4.29 -14.93 0.73
N GLU A 127 4.78 -15.01 1.97
CA GLU A 127 4.81 -13.87 2.89
C GLU A 127 5.68 -12.73 2.37
N LYS A 128 6.79 -13.02 1.68
CA LYS A 128 7.67 -12.00 1.11
C LYS A 128 6.99 -11.23 -0.02
N ARG A 129 6.28 -11.93 -0.92
CA ARG A 129 5.51 -11.29 -1.99
C ARG A 129 4.41 -10.41 -1.41
N GLN A 130 3.69 -10.91 -0.42
CA GLN A 130 2.62 -10.17 0.24
C GLN A 130 3.13 -8.94 0.99
N ALA A 131 4.25 -9.07 1.71
CA ALA A 131 4.88 -7.97 2.42
C ALA A 131 5.34 -6.88 1.46
N LEU A 132 6.02 -7.25 0.36
CA LEU A 132 6.51 -6.29 -0.64
C LEU A 132 5.36 -5.44 -1.19
N SER A 133 4.32 -6.06 -1.75
CA SER A 133 3.22 -5.30 -2.36
C SER A 133 2.42 -4.48 -1.34
N LYS A 134 2.05 -5.08 -0.20
CA LYS A 134 1.22 -4.40 0.80
C LYS A 134 1.93 -3.24 1.46
N GLU A 135 3.21 -3.40 1.78
CA GLU A 135 3.96 -2.33 2.43
C GLU A 135 4.25 -1.19 1.46
N LEU A 136 4.63 -1.47 0.22
CA LEU A 136 4.82 -0.42 -0.78
C LEU A 136 3.52 0.38 -1.02
N GLU A 137 2.37 -0.28 -1.12
CA GLU A 137 1.08 0.41 -1.26
C GLU A 137 0.75 1.24 -0.01
N ALA A 138 0.93 0.67 1.19
CA ALA A 138 0.65 1.36 2.45
C ALA A 138 1.54 2.60 2.64
N TRP A 139 2.83 2.49 2.33
CA TRP A 139 3.77 3.61 2.41
C TRP A 139 3.53 4.63 1.31
N THR A 140 3.14 4.20 0.12
CA THR A 140 2.76 5.13 -0.97
C THR A 140 1.52 5.94 -0.61
N THR A 141 0.55 5.33 0.10
CA THR A 141 -0.76 5.93 0.43
C THR A 141 -0.89 6.40 1.88
N ASN A 142 0.23 6.57 2.59
CA ASN A 142 0.31 6.83 4.03
C ASN A 142 -0.25 8.18 4.54
N THR A 143 -0.86 8.99 3.68
CA THR A 143 -1.55 10.23 4.07
C THR A 143 -2.95 10.28 3.48
N LYS A 144 -3.84 11.08 4.08
CA LYS A 144 -5.21 11.27 3.57
C LYS A 144 -5.22 11.78 2.13
N GLU A 145 -4.32 12.71 1.79
CA GLU A 145 -4.19 13.24 0.43
C GLU A 145 -3.80 12.11 -0.54
N ARG A 146 -2.74 11.36 -0.24
CA ARG A 146 -2.23 10.29 -1.09
C ARG A 146 -3.25 9.17 -1.28
N LEU A 147 -3.89 8.73 -0.21
CA LEU A 147 -4.96 7.74 -0.28
C LEU A 147 -6.14 8.25 -1.14
N SER A 148 -6.54 9.52 -0.98
CA SER A 148 -7.63 10.09 -1.78
C SER A 148 -7.30 10.11 -3.28
N HIS A 149 -6.05 10.41 -3.63
CA HIS A 149 -5.57 10.39 -5.01
C HIS A 149 -5.49 8.97 -5.59
N TYR A 150 -5.05 8.00 -4.79
CA TYR A 150 -5.06 6.58 -5.18
C TYR A 150 -6.49 6.07 -5.44
N LEU A 151 -7.44 6.44 -4.58
CA LEU A 151 -8.85 6.10 -4.75
C LEU A 151 -9.47 6.80 -5.96
N ALA A 152 -9.13 8.07 -6.22
CA ALA A 152 -9.57 8.78 -7.42
C ALA A 152 -9.09 8.08 -8.70
N SER A 153 -7.84 7.60 -8.71
CA SER A 153 -7.29 6.84 -9.83
C SER A 153 -7.95 5.48 -10.00
N SER A 154 -8.26 4.80 -8.90
CA SER A 154 -9.07 3.58 -8.90
C SER A 154 -10.47 3.80 -9.46
N GLN A 155 -11.10 4.93 -9.11
CA GLN A 155 -12.41 5.30 -9.63
C GLN A 155 -12.39 5.55 -11.15
N LEU A 156 -11.33 6.17 -11.68
CA LEU A 156 -11.17 6.42 -13.12
C LEU A 156 -11.20 5.12 -13.95
N ILE A 157 -10.72 4.01 -13.39
CA ILE A 157 -10.63 2.72 -14.08
C ILE A 157 -11.71 1.72 -13.65
N SER A 158 -12.63 2.12 -12.78
CA SER A 158 -13.72 1.24 -12.34
C SER A 158 -14.50 0.67 -13.54
N GLY A 159 -14.74 -0.65 -13.52
CA GLY A 159 -15.38 -1.39 -14.60
C GLY A 159 -14.53 -1.58 -15.88
N SER A 160 -13.27 -1.16 -15.88
CA SER A 160 -12.33 -1.40 -16.99
C SER A 160 -11.68 -2.76 -16.86
N TYR A 161 -11.20 -3.29 -17.98
CA TYR A 161 -10.34 -4.47 -18.03
C TYR A 161 -9.06 -4.11 -18.79
N PHE A 162 -7.96 -4.77 -18.44
CA PHE A 162 -6.70 -4.69 -19.17
C PHE A 162 -6.07 -6.08 -19.18
N MET A 163 -5.33 -6.37 -20.24
CA MET A 163 -4.63 -7.65 -20.37
C MET A 163 -3.27 -7.55 -19.69
N GLN A 164 -3.00 -8.48 -18.78
CA GLN A 164 -1.66 -8.63 -18.24
C GLN A 164 -0.75 -9.20 -19.32
N GLN A 165 0.47 -8.63 -19.45
CA GLN A 165 1.47 -9.10 -20.41
C GLN A 165 1.80 -10.58 -20.17
N VAL A 166 1.98 -11.36 -21.25
CA VAL A 166 2.25 -12.82 -21.20
C VAL A 166 3.65 -13.12 -20.68
N GLU A 167 4.63 -12.23 -20.83
CA GLU A 167 5.96 -12.35 -20.24
C GLU A 167 6.26 -11.16 -19.32
N PRO A 168 6.78 -11.39 -18.09
CA PRO A 168 7.01 -10.30 -17.16
C PRO A 168 8.35 -9.66 -17.52
N PHE A 169 8.29 -8.40 -17.92
CA PHE A 169 9.47 -7.57 -18.09
C PHE A 169 9.84 -6.98 -16.74
N CYS A 170 10.97 -7.44 -16.20
CA CYS A 170 11.53 -6.98 -14.94
C CYS A 170 12.73 -6.11 -15.28
N ASP A 171 12.73 -4.88 -14.75
CA ASP A 171 13.79 -3.90 -14.96
C ASP A 171 15.18 -4.44 -14.53
#